data_AF-A0A257GWD6-F1
#
_entry.id   AF-A0A257GWD6-F1
#
_cell.length_a   1.000
_cell.length_b   1.000
_cell.length_c   1.000
_cell.angle_alpha   90.00
_cell.angle_beta   90.00
_cell.angle_gamma   90.00
#
_symmetry.space_group_name_H-M   'P 1'
#
loop_
_entity.id
_entity.type
_entity.pdbx_description
1 polymer ?
#
loop_
_entity_poly.entity_id
_entity_poly.type
_entity_poly.pdbx_seq_one_letter_code
_entity_poly.pdbx_strand_id
1 'polypeptide(L)' 'MPGQIRLIGGHWKRIQLQVADKPGLRPTPDRVRETLFNWLGQDLSGLRCVDAVAGTGA' A
#
# COMPACT_ATOMS: atom_id res chain seq x y z
N MET A 1 11.92 -8.85 13.11
CA MET A 1 10.59 -9.53 12.97
C MET A 1 10.00 -9.03 11.68
N PRO A 2 9.40 -9.89 10.83
CA PRO A 2 8.79 -9.44 9.57
C PRO A 2 7.94 -8.21 9.79
N GLY A 3 8.15 -7.18 8.94
CA GLY A 3 7.33 -5.99 8.96
C GLY A 3 5.90 -6.35 8.55
N GLN A 4 4.94 -5.51 8.92
CA GLN A 4 3.56 -5.65 8.47
C GLN A 4 3.09 -4.38 7.76
N ILE A 5 2.36 -4.57 6.67
CA ILE A 5 1.59 -3.50 6.02
C ILE A 5 0.11 -3.83 6.14
N ARG A 6 -0.73 -2.80 6.21
CA ARG A 6 -2.19 -2.94 6.31
C ARG A 6 -2.84 -2.31 5.09
N LEU A 7 -3.73 -3.06 4.46
CA LEU A 7 -4.56 -2.54 3.38
C LEU A 7 -5.61 -1.59 3.99
N ILE A 8 -5.60 -0.33 3.53
CA ILE A 8 -6.37 0.76 4.17
C ILE A 8 -7.78 0.96 3.58
N GLY A 9 -8.03 0.46 2.37
CA GLY A 9 -9.28 0.66 1.63
C GLY A 9 -9.62 -0.50 0.67
N GLY A 10 -10.72 -0.36 -0.06
CA GLY A 10 -11.21 -1.36 -1.01
C GLY A 10 -11.72 -2.65 -0.36
N HIS A 11 -11.91 -3.69 -1.18
CA HIS A 11 -12.46 -4.99 -0.77
C HIS A 11 -11.65 -5.70 0.31
N TRP A 12 -10.34 -5.43 0.38
CA TRP A 12 -9.41 -6.09 1.31
C TRP A 12 -9.03 -5.21 2.51
N LYS A 13 -9.82 -4.17 2.80
CA LYS A 13 -9.59 -3.26 3.92
C LYS A 13 -9.37 -4.03 5.23
N ARG A 14 -8.37 -3.60 6.01
CA ARG A 14 -7.91 -4.18 7.30
C ARG A 14 -7.15 -5.51 7.21
N ILE A 15 -6.98 -6.11 6.04
CA ILE A 15 -6.07 -7.25 5.89
C ILE A 15 -4.63 -6.78 6.16
N GLN A 16 -3.91 -7.55 6.98
CA GLN A 16 -2.49 -7.36 7.21
C GLN A 16 -1.68 -8.32 6.33
N LEU A 17 -0.67 -7.79 5.66
CA LEU A 17 0.26 -8.57 4.85
C LEU A 17 1.63 -8.57 5.52
N GLN A 18 2.22 -9.76 5.62
CA GLN A 18 3.58 -9.94 6.10
C GLN A 18 4.54 -9.52 4.99
N VAL A 19 5.51 -8.67 5.33
CA VAL A 19 6.58 -8.26 4.42
C VAL A 19 7.94 -8.68 4.96
N ALA A 20 8.87 -8.97 4.06
CA ALA A 20 10.21 -9.39 4.44
C ALA A 20 10.91 -8.32 5.28
N ASP A 21 11.57 -8.73 6.36
CA ASP A 21 12.40 -7.85 7.18
C ASP A 21 13.78 -7.72 6.49
N LYS A 22 13.94 -6.72 5.62
CA LYS A 22 15.18 -6.47 4.88
C LYS A 22 15.76 -5.11 5.22
N PRO A 23 17.10 -5.00 5.41
CA PRO A 23 17.76 -3.71 5.60
C PRO A 23 17.40 -2.73 4.48
N GLY A 24 16.99 -1.51 4.85
CA GLY A 24 16.60 -0.47 3.91
C GLY A 24 15.13 -0.52 3.45
N LEU A 25 14.36 -1.54 3.84
CA LEU A 25 12.92 -1.54 3.58
C LEU A 25 12.24 -0.44 4.40
N ARG A 26 11.60 0.51 3.72
CA ARG A 26 10.81 1.58 4.33
C ARG A 26 9.41 1.55 3.76
N PRO A 27 8.46 0.84 4.40
CA PRO A 27 7.07 0.88 3.99
C PRO A 27 6.54 2.32 4.01
N THR A 28 5.81 2.72 2.97
CA THR A 28 5.11 4.00 2.91
C THR A 28 4.14 4.09 4.10
N PRO A 29 4.17 5.12 4.96
CA PRO A 29 3.26 5.20 6.10
C PRO A 29 1.77 5.23 5.70
N ASP A 30 0.89 4.65 6.52
CA ASP A 30 -0.56 4.59 6.26
C ASP A 30 -1.16 5.93 5.85
N ARG A 31 -0.80 7.02 6.54
CA ARG A 31 -1.31 8.38 6.27
C ARG A 31 -0.91 8.89 4.88
N VAL A 32 0.29 8.55 4.40
CA VAL A 32 0.76 8.96 3.07
C VAL A 32 -0.03 8.24 2.00
N ARG A 33 -0.26 6.92 2.18
CA ARG A 33 -1.11 6.13 1.28
C ARG A 33 -2.55 6.66 1.27
N GLU A 34 -3.11 6.93 2.44
CA GLU A 34 -4.47 7.49 2.58
C GLU A 34 -4.60 8.82 1.83
N THR A 35 -3.61 9.70 1.99
CA THR A 35 -3.58 10.99 1.29
C THR A 35 -3.55 10.80 -0.24
N LEU A 36 -2.71 9.89 -0.75
CA LEU A 36 -2.62 9.59 -2.17
C LEU A 36 -3.94 9.07 -2.74
N PHE A 37 -4.56 8.07 -2.10
CA PHE A 37 -5.84 7.52 -2.58
C PHE A 37 -7.01 8.50 -2.41
N ASN A 38 -6.95 9.42 -1.45
CA ASN A 38 -7.89 10.53 -1.37
C ASN A 38 -7.77 11.47 -2.58
N TRP A 39 -6.56 11.65 -3.14
CA TRP A 39 -6.37 12.44 -4.37
C TRP A 39 -6.78 11.68 -5.63
N LEU A 40 -6.47 10.39 -5.73
CA LEU A 40 -6.79 9.58 -6.91
C LEU A 40 -8.28 9.21 -7.01
N GLY A 41 -9.02 9.33 -5.90
CA GLY A 41 -10.40 8.86 -5.79
C GLY A 41 -10.48 7.48 -5.14
N GLN A 42 -11.64 7.18 -4.54
CA GLN A 42 -11.85 5.94 -3.77
C GLN A 42 -12.22 4.73 -4.63
N ASP A 43 -12.44 4.94 -5.93
CA ASP A 43 -12.72 3.90 -6.92
C ASP A 43 -11.80 4.10 -8.13
N LEU A 44 -10.98 3.09 -8.40
CA LEU A 44 -10.03 3.05 -9.52
C LEU A 44 -10.40 1.97 -10.54
N SER A 45 -11.65 1.49 -10.52
CA SER A 45 -12.14 0.44 -11.40
C SER A 45 -11.94 0.81 -12.88
N GLY A 46 -11.44 -0.14 -13.66
CA GLY A 46 -11.18 0.05 -15.10
C GLY A 46 -9.91 0.84 -15.44
N LEU A 47 -9.19 1.37 -14.45
CA LEU A 47 -7.91 2.04 -14.69
C LEU A 47 -6.76 1.03 -14.82
N ARG A 48 -5.74 1.42 -15.58
CA ARG A 48 -4.46 0.70 -15.67
C ARG A 48 -3.43 1.46 -14.85
N CYS A 49 -2.93 0.83 -13.79
CA CYS A 49 -1.96 1.43 -12.88
C CYS A 49 -0.57 0.82 -13.12
N VAL A 50 0.47 1.67 -13.03
CA VAL A 50 1.87 1.25 -13.03
C VAL A 50 2.52 1.82 -11.78
N ASP A 51 3.16 0.96 -11.01
CA ASP A 51 4.06 1.36 -9.93
C ASP A 51 5.49 1.02 -10.35
N ALA A 52 6.24 2.07 -10.71
CA ALA A 52 7.60 1.92 -11.23
C ALA A 52 8.59 1.41 -10.17
N VAL A 53 8.27 1.53 -8.88
CA VAL A 53 9.15 1.15 -7.76
C VAL A 53 8.34 0.50 -6.64
N ALA A 54 7.62 -0.57 -6.98
CA ALA A 54 6.61 -1.16 -6.11
C ALA A 54 7.10 -1.55 -4.71
N GLY A 55 8.35 -2.01 -4.55
CA GLY A 55 8.89 -2.37 -3.24
C GLY A 55 8.02 -3.42 -2.53
N THR A 56 7.40 -3.06 -1.39
CA THR A 56 6.43 -3.93 -0.69
C THR A 56 5.05 -4.02 -1.35
N GLY A 57 4.79 -3.21 -2.37
CA GLY A 57 3.47 -3.02 -2.99
C GLY A 57 2.50 -2.23 -2.10
N ALA A 58 3.02 -1.34 -1.24
CA ALA A 58 2.25 -0.59 -0.25
C ALA A 58 2.04 0.87 -0.68
#